data_AF-A0A914IHV2-F1
#
_entry.id   AF-A0A914IHV2-F1
#
_cell.length_a   1.000
_cell.length_b   1.000
_cell.length_c   1.000
_cell.angle_alpha   90.00
_cell.angle_beta   90.00
_cell.angle_gamma   90.00
#
_symmetry.space_group_name_H-M   'P 1'
#
loop_
_entity.id
_entity.type
_entity.pdbx_description
1 polymer ?
#
loop_
_entity_poly.entity_id
_entity_poly.type
_entity_poly.pdbx_seq_one_letter_code
_entity_poly.pdbx_strand_id
1 'polypeptide(L)'
;MQEFFKQKNKRLSTVVVIGSESGGKSSVVEALIGHDFLPEGIGIVTRCPIVINLHQLKINAFFHKNGNNAPIPDFAVFGHLPGKKFENFEDVRNEIVEQTNVLAGFGNDISDEQIILDIYSSKIVDLTIINLPAIEKSLKLINEYISNDNTIILAVTRAVNNFNYSESVKLARKIDPNENRTICVLIKIDLLNGNRNAIDIPTKKFIL
;
A
#
# COMPACT_ATOMS: atom_id res chain seq x y z
N MET A 1 -12.78 13.02 -25.15
CA MET A 1 -12.63 12.75 -23.70
C MET A 1 -13.04 11.32 -23.33
N GLN A 2 -13.99 10.70 -24.04
CA GLN A 2 -14.41 9.30 -23.80
C GLN A 2 -13.48 8.22 -24.40
N GLU A 3 -12.51 8.58 -25.26
CA GLU A 3 -11.59 7.61 -25.88
C GLU A 3 -10.31 7.31 -25.07
N PHE A 4 -10.08 7.97 -23.93
CA PHE A 4 -8.92 7.68 -23.07
C PHE A 4 -9.11 6.46 -22.15
N PHE A 5 -10.35 6.02 -21.93
CA PHE A 5 -10.68 4.92 -21.00
C PHE A 5 -10.78 3.54 -21.65
N LYS A 6 -10.43 3.41 -22.94
CA LYS A 6 -10.54 2.14 -23.64
C LYS A 6 -9.16 1.65 -24.06
N GLN A 7 -8.38 1.15 -23.10
CA GLN A 7 -7.32 0.18 -23.42
C GLN A 7 -6.90 -0.70 -22.23
N LYS A 8 -7.11 -2.00 -22.46
CA LYS A 8 -6.52 -3.20 -21.85
C LYS A 8 -7.07 -3.65 -20.49
N ASN A 9 -7.81 -4.77 -20.56
CA ASN A 9 -7.82 -5.86 -19.56
C ASN A 9 -6.39 -6.41 -19.34
N LYS A 10 -5.47 -5.58 -18.86
CA LYS A 10 -4.23 -6.03 -18.25
C LYS A 10 -4.53 -6.05 -16.76
N ARG A 11 -4.68 -7.24 -16.17
CA ARG A 11 -4.72 -7.34 -14.70
C ARG A 11 -3.47 -6.64 -14.20
N LEU A 12 -3.65 -5.53 -13.48
CA LEU A 12 -2.55 -4.89 -12.77
C LEU A 12 -2.00 -5.92 -11.79
N SER A 13 -0.69 -6.02 -11.70
CA SER A 13 -0.08 -6.85 -10.65
C SER A 13 -0.58 -6.32 -9.31
N THR A 14 -1.02 -7.21 -8.42
CA THR A 14 -1.53 -6.83 -7.11
C THR A 14 -0.46 -7.09 -6.06
N VAL A 15 -0.15 -6.08 -5.26
CA VAL A 15 0.72 -6.19 -4.09
C VAL A 15 -0.14 -6.01 -2.84
N VAL A 16 -0.13 -6.98 -1.95
CA VAL A 16 -0.81 -6.88 -0.64
C VAL A 16 0.24 -6.67 0.43
N VAL A 17 0.10 -5.59 1.20
CA VAL A 17 1.02 -5.23 2.27
C VAL A 17 0.49 -5.75 3.59
N ILE A 18 1.30 -6.59 4.27
CA ILE A 18 0.96 -7.19 5.57
C ILE A 18 2.03 -6.87 6.61
N GLY A 19 1.62 -6.75 7.87
CA GLY A 19 2.52 -6.31 8.94
C GLY A 19 1.77 -6.05 10.25
N SER A 20 2.50 -6.10 11.35
CA SER A 20 1.98 -5.79 12.69
C SER A 20 1.45 -4.36 12.80
N GLU A 21 0.67 -4.09 13.85
CA GLU A 21 0.29 -2.73 14.21
C GLU A 21 1.54 -1.87 14.42
N SER A 22 1.51 -0.63 13.92
CA SER A 22 2.67 0.30 13.93
C SER A 22 3.97 -0.28 13.32
N GLY A 23 3.84 -1.34 12.52
CA GLY A 23 4.93 -2.02 11.80
C GLY A 23 5.40 -1.29 10.54
N GLY A 24 4.96 -0.04 10.32
CA GLY A 24 5.36 0.82 9.20
C GLY A 24 4.84 0.42 7.82
N LYS A 25 3.69 -0.29 7.78
CA LYS A 25 3.02 -0.64 6.51
C LYS A 25 2.71 0.59 5.66
N SER A 26 2.05 1.60 6.26
CA SER A 26 1.69 2.84 5.57
C SER A 26 2.92 3.55 5.01
N SER A 27 3.98 3.68 5.80
CA SER A 27 5.23 4.31 5.36
C SER A 27 5.89 3.57 4.20
N VAL A 28 5.82 2.23 4.15
CA VAL A 28 6.30 1.46 2.99
C VAL A 28 5.46 1.74 1.75
N VAL A 29 4.13 1.81 1.89
CA VAL A 29 3.21 2.13 0.78
C VAL A 29 3.46 3.54 0.26
N GLU A 30 3.57 4.53 1.14
CA GLU A 30 3.84 5.93 0.81
C GLU A 30 5.22 6.08 0.14
N ALA A 31 6.24 5.39 0.63
CA ALA A 31 7.57 5.38 0.01
C ALA A 31 7.57 4.79 -1.41
N LEU A 32 6.75 3.77 -1.68
CA LEU A 32 6.58 3.19 -3.01
C LEU A 32 5.86 4.13 -3.98
N ILE A 33 4.97 4.99 -3.46
CA ILE A 33 4.12 5.88 -4.26
C ILE A 33 4.76 7.28 -4.42
N GLY A 34 5.57 7.70 -3.45
CA GLY A 34 6.23 9.01 -3.42
C GLY A 34 5.36 10.14 -2.88
N HIS A 35 4.29 9.83 -2.13
CA HIS A 35 3.38 10.79 -1.50
C HIS A 35 3.01 10.33 -0.10
N ASP A 36 2.87 11.27 0.83
CA ASP A 36 2.38 11.03 2.19
C ASP A 36 0.88 11.35 2.23
N PHE A 37 0.05 10.32 2.42
CA PHE A 37 -1.42 10.44 2.34
C PHE A 37 -2.17 9.38 3.13
N LEU A 38 -1.50 8.33 3.60
CA LEU A 38 -2.15 7.36 4.46
C LEU A 38 -2.26 7.94 5.86
N PRO A 39 -3.34 7.72 6.61
CA PRO A 39 -3.46 8.27 7.95
C PRO A 39 -2.27 7.86 8.83
N GLU A 40 -1.89 8.75 9.75
CA GLU A 40 -0.89 8.52 10.79
C GLU A 40 -1.46 8.97 12.14
N GLY A 41 -1.05 8.32 13.24
CA GLY A 41 -1.53 8.69 14.56
C GLY A 41 -1.36 7.62 15.63
N ILE A 42 -1.91 7.91 16.80
CA ILE A 42 -1.93 7.01 17.96
C ILE A 42 -3.17 6.11 17.86
N GLY A 43 -2.99 4.81 18.09
CA GLY A 43 -4.07 3.81 18.01
C GLY A 43 -4.16 3.10 16.67
N ILE A 44 -5.31 2.50 16.36
CA ILE A 44 -5.49 1.77 15.10
C ILE A 44 -5.73 2.75 13.97
N VAL A 45 -4.71 2.90 13.15
CA VAL A 45 -4.74 3.89 12.08
C VAL A 45 -5.43 3.36 10.83
N THR A 46 -5.09 2.13 10.40
CA THR A 46 -5.72 1.48 9.24
C THR A 46 -6.80 0.52 9.74
N ARG A 47 -8.07 0.91 9.59
CA ARG A 47 -9.25 0.15 10.05
C ARG A 47 -10.09 -0.46 8.93
N CYS A 48 -9.76 -0.15 7.68
CA CYS A 48 -10.38 -0.73 6.48
C CYS A 48 -9.28 -1.09 5.48
N PRO A 49 -9.48 -2.08 4.59
CA PRO A 49 -8.63 -2.23 3.40
C PRO A 49 -8.63 -0.95 2.56
N ILE A 50 -7.45 -0.50 2.15
CA ILE A 50 -7.30 0.60 1.19
C ILE A 50 -6.70 0.01 -0.09
N VAL A 51 -7.52 -0.04 -1.14
CA VAL A 51 -7.13 -0.51 -2.48
C VAL A 51 -6.70 0.70 -3.29
N ILE A 52 -5.39 0.77 -3.56
CA ILE A 52 -4.75 1.89 -4.23
C ILE A 52 -4.35 1.44 -5.62
N ASN A 53 -5.00 1.98 -6.65
CA ASN A 53 -4.64 1.74 -8.04
C ASN A 53 -3.73 2.87 -8.53
N LEU A 54 -2.54 2.49 -8.97
CA LEU A 54 -1.55 3.39 -9.53
C LEU A 54 -1.71 3.41 -11.05
N HIS A 55 -1.80 4.61 -11.61
CA HIS A 55 -1.97 4.84 -13.04
C HIS A 55 -0.84 5.74 -13.54
N GLN A 56 0.03 5.19 -14.40
CA GLN A 56 1.15 5.92 -14.96
C GLN A 56 0.69 6.91 -16.03
N LEU A 57 0.97 8.19 -15.81
CA LEU A 57 0.77 9.24 -16.81
C LEU A 57 1.91 9.21 -17.82
N LYS A 58 1.60 8.91 -19.09
CA LYS A 58 2.60 8.85 -20.18
C LYS A 58 3.04 10.25 -20.62
N ILE A 59 4.28 10.62 -20.32
CA ILE A 59 4.90 11.93 -20.63
C ILE A 59 4.73 12.34 -22.10
N ASN A 60 4.80 11.40 -23.05
CA ASN A 60 4.72 11.70 -24.49
C ASN A 60 3.32 12.11 -24.97
N ALA A 61 2.27 11.90 -24.18
CA ALA A 61 0.92 12.39 -24.49
C ALA A 61 0.72 13.87 -24.11
N PHE A 62 1.75 14.51 -23.53
CA PHE A 62 1.61 15.76 -22.78
C PHE A 62 2.55 16.89 -23.19
N PHE A 63 3.13 16.86 -24.39
CA PHE A 63 3.44 18.13 -25.06
C PHE A 63 2.10 18.83 -25.30
N HIS A 64 1.68 19.66 -24.34
CA HIS A 64 0.46 20.42 -24.42
C HIS A 64 0.47 21.24 -25.71
N LYS A 65 -0.67 21.23 -26.42
CA LYS A 65 -1.02 22.15 -27.52
C LYS A 65 -0.84 23.65 -27.20
N ASN A 66 -0.41 24.02 -25.99
CA ASN A 66 -0.30 25.38 -25.48
C ASN A 66 1.14 25.82 -25.11
N GLY A 67 2.18 25.05 -25.46
CA GLY A 67 3.58 25.51 -25.33
C GLY A 67 4.15 25.63 -23.90
N ASN A 68 3.37 25.31 -22.87
CA ASN A 68 3.86 25.24 -21.50
C ASN A 68 4.39 23.83 -21.21
N ASN A 69 5.71 23.72 -21.02
CA ASN A 69 6.42 22.48 -20.66
C ASN A 69 6.25 22.09 -19.19
N ALA A 70 5.16 22.48 -18.53
CA ALA A 70 4.93 22.17 -17.13
C ALA A 70 4.45 20.71 -16.99
N PRO A 71 5.05 19.90 -16.10
CA PRO A 71 4.56 18.56 -15.82
C PRO A 71 3.15 18.63 -15.23
N ILE A 72 2.32 17.65 -15.57
CA ILE A 72 0.98 17.52 -14.98
C ILE A 72 1.14 17.17 -13.50
N PRO A 73 0.42 17.87 -12.59
CA PRO A 73 0.46 17.54 -11.18
C PRO A 73 -0.09 16.13 -10.94
N ASP A 74 0.51 15.44 -9.98
CA ASP A 74 -0.02 14.17 -9.50
C ASP A 74 -1.39 14.42 -8.85
N PHE A 75 -2.34 13.50 -9.02
CA PHE A 75 -3.66 13.64 -8.42
C PHE A 75 -4.29 12.30 -8.07
N ALA A 76 -5.24 12.35 -7.15
CA ALA A 76 -6.01 11.22 -6.68
C ALA A 76 -7.51 11.38 -6.97
N VAL A 77 -8.20 10.25 -7.12
CA VAL A 77 -9.66 10.17 -7.23
C VAL A 77 -10.15 9.02 -6.36
N PHE A 78 -11.14 9.28 -5.52
CA PHE A 78 -11.77 8.24 -4.71
C PHE A 78 -12.91 7.57 -5.46
N GLY A 79 -13.05 6.26 -5.29
CA GLY A 79 -14.14 5.49 -5.90
C GLY A 79 -15.53 5.95 -5.48
N HIS A 80 -15.68 6.42 -4.23
CA HIS A 80 -16.95 6.97 -3.72
C HIS A 80 -17.20 8.43 -4.13
N LEU A 81 -16.21 9.13 -4.68
CA LEU A 81 -16.31 10.51 -5.17
C LEU A 81 -15.84 10.61 -6.63
N PRO A 82 -16.55 9.93 -7.57
CA PRO A 82 -16.13 9.90 -8.96
C PRO A 82 -16.08 11.31 -9.57
N GLY A 83 -14.98 11.64 -10.22
CA GLY A 83 -14.77 12.91 -10.91
C GLY A 83 -14.22 14.05 -10.04
N LYS A 84 -14.17 13.90 -8.70
CA LYS A 84 -13.47 14.84 -7.82
C LYS A 84 -11.98 14.51 -7.81
N LYS A 85 -11.15 15.43 -8.32
CA LYS A 85 -9.70 15.30 -8.29
C LYS A 85 -9.12 15.96 -7.04
N PHE A 86 -8.22 15.27 -6.38
CA PHE A 86 -7.45 15.76 -5.24
C PHE A 86 -6.00 15.92 -5.69
N GLU A 87 -5.52 17.15 -5.80
CA GLU A 87 -4.11 17.47 -6.13
C GLU A 87 -3.25 17.65 -4.86
N ASN A 88 -3.90 17.90 -3.72
CA ASN A 88 -3.27 17.97 -2.41
C ASN A 88 -3.45 16.64 -1.66
N PHE A 89 -2.34 15.96 -1.37
CA PHE A 89 -2.36 14.64 -0.72
C PHE A 89 -2.68 14.69 0.78
N GLU A 90 -2.65 15.88 1.40
CA GLU A 90 -3.20 16.05 2.74
C GLU A 90 -4.74 15.97 2.72
N ASP A 91 -5.38 16.47 1.67
CA ASP A 91 -6.83 16.32 1.51
C ASP A 91 -7.22 14.87 1.21
N VAL A 92 -6.34 14.12 0.54
CA VAL A 92 -6.49 12.66 0.36
C VAL A 92 -6.43 11.95 1.72
N ARG A 93 -5.48 12.32 2.59
CA ARG A 93 -5.38 11.78 3.95
C ARG A 93 -6.65 12.02 4.75
N ASN A 94 -7.13 13.25 4.75
CA ASN A 94 -8.36 13.64 5.45
C ASN A 94 -9.57 12.86 4.96
N GLU A 95 -9.71 12.71 3.64
CA GLU A 95 -10.79 11.93 3.03
C GLU A 95 -10.71 10.43 3.39
N ILE A 96 -9.50 9.83 3.46
CA ILE A 96 -9.35 8.45 3.94
C ILE A 96 -9.84 8.31 5.39
N VAL A 97 -9.51 9.27 6.27
CA VAL A 97 -9.98 9.26 7.66
C VAL A 97 -11.50 9.36 7.72
N GLU A 98 -12.09 10.30 6.97
CA GLU A 98 -13.54 10.48 6.91
C GLU A 98 -14.24 9.21 6.42
N GLN A 99 -13.79 8.66 5.29
CA GLN A 99 -14.38 7.46 4.72
C GLN A 99 -14.18 6.23 5.62
N THR A 100 -13.05 6.14 6.34
CA THR A 100 -12.84 5.08 7.34
C THR A 100 -13.87 5.18 8.46
N ASN A 101 -14.19 6.39 8.95
CA ASN A 101 -15.21 6.58 9.98
C ASN A 101 -16.62 6.24 9.49
N VAL A 102 -16.91 6.47 8.20
CA VAL A 102 -18.18 6.05 7.58
C VAL A 102 -18.29 4.51 7.54
N LEU A 103 -17.23 3.82 7.15
CA LEU A 103 -17.25 2.36 6.92
C LEU A 103 -17.09 1.54 8.20
N ALA A 104 -16.27 1.99 9.14
CA ALA A 104 -15.92 1.26 10.36
C ALA A 104 -16.48 1.91 11.65
N GLY A 105 -17.23 3.01 11.52
CA GLY A 105 -17.71 3.79 12.66
C GLY A 105 -16.60 4.52 13.42
N PHE A 106 -16.98 5.17 14.52
CA PHE A 106 -16.05 5.81 15.44
C PHE A 106 -15.55 4.81 16.47
N GLY A 107 -14.22 4.64 16.60
CA GLY A 107 -13.61 3.75 17.58
C GLY A 107 -12.50 2.88 16.99
N ASN A 108 -12.40 1.65 17.49
CA ASN A 108 -11.33 0.70 17.16
C ASN A 108 -11.80 -0.47 16.27
N ASP A 109 -13.05 -0.42 15.80
CA ASP A 109 -13.62 -1.47 14.97
C ASP A 109 -12.98 -1.46 13.57
N ILE A 110 -12.91 -2.64 12.97
CA ILE A 110 -12.39 -2.88 11.62
C ILE A 110 -13.55 -3.22 10.71
N SER A 111 -13.54 -2.65 9.50
CA SER A 111 -14.48 -3.00 8.44
C SER A 111 -13.77 -3.83 7.37
N ASP A 112 -14.50 -4.81 6.84
CA ASP A 112 -14.08 -5.57 5.66
C ASP A 112 -14.39 -4.80 4.35
N GLU A 113 -15.17 -3.70 4.44
CA GLU A 113 -15.42 -2.82 3.30
C GLU A 113 -14.18 -1.99 2.94
N GLN A 114 -13.90 -1.88 1.64
CA GLN A 114 -12.68 -1.27 1.13
C GLN A 114 -12.86 0.18 0.69
N ILE A 115 -11.83 1.00 0.93
CA ILE A 115 -11.67 2.31 0.31
C ILE A 115 -10.93 2.11 -1.02
N ILE A 116 -11.50 2.58 -2.13
CA ILE A 116 -10.88 2.54 -3.45
C ILE A 116 -10.30 3.92 -3.77
N LEU A 117 -9.00 3.97 -4.06
CA LEU A 117 -8.26 5.18 -4.38
C LEU A 117 -7.47 4.99 -5.67
N ASP A 118 -7.73 5.80 -6.69
CA ASP A 118 -6.94 5.85 -7.91
C ASP A 118 -5.94 7.01 -7.83
N ILE A 119 -4.64 6.74 -7.97
CA ILE A 119 -3.57 7.75 -7.99
C ILE A 119 -2.95 7.79 -9.39
N TYR A 120 -2.82 8.99 -9.93
CA TYR A 120 -2.26 9.26 -11.24
C TYR A 120 -0.96 10.04 -11.10
N SER A 121 0.15 9.50 -11.59
CA SER A 121 1.46 10.17 -11.58
C SER A 121 2.31 9.76 -12.77
N SER A 122 3.21 10.64 -13.20
CA SER A 122 4.25 10.30 -14.19
C SER A 122 5.40 9.48 -13.60
N LYS A 123 5.51 9.41 -12.26
CA LYS A 123 6.63 8.81 -11.51
C LYS A 123 6.35 7.37 -11.04
N ILE A 124 5.10 6.91 -11.19
CA ILE A 124 4.66 5.57 -10.77
C ILE A 124 4.51 4.64 -11.98
N VAL A 125 4.34 3.35 -11.71
CA VAL A 125 3.98 2.33 -12.71
C VAL A 125 2.57 1.84 -12.46
N ASP A 126 1.94 1.31 -13.51
CA ASP A 126 0.61 0.71 -13.42
C ASP A 126 0.63 -0.52 -12.48
N LEU A 127 0.04 -0.39 -11.29
CA LEU A 127 0.07 -1.40 -10.21
C LEU A 127 -1.12 -1.22 -9.27
N THR A 128 -1.60 -2.28 -8.62
CA THR A 128 -2.52 -2.16 -7.48
C THR A 128 -1.79 -2.51 -6.18
N ILE A 129 -1.82 -1.63 -5.20
CA ILE A 129 -1.33 -1.85 -3.84
C ILE A 129 -2.52 -1.89 -2.89
N ILE A 130 -2.58 -2.92 -2.05
CA ILE A 130 -3.61 -3.07 -1.03
C ILE A 130 -2.95 -2.93 0.34
N ASN A 131 -3.29 -1.85 1.05
CA ASN A 131 -2.88 -1.64 2.43
C ASN A 131 -3.97 -2.21 3.35
N LEU A 132 -3.61 -3.20 4.15
CA LEU A 132 -4.55 -3.87 5.05
C LEU A 132 -4.37 -3.43 6.51
N PRO A 133 -5.42 -3.55 7.33
CA PRO A 133 -5.30 -3.44 8.78
C PRO A 133 -4.24 -4.40 9.36
N ALA A 134 -3.88 -4.18 10.62
CA ALA A 134 -2.85 -4.98 11.29
C ALA A 134 -3.22 -6.47 11.40
N ILE A 135 -2.21 -7.34 11.35
CA ILE A 135 -2.37 -8.81 11.37
C ILE A 135 -3.15 -9.28 12.60
N GLU A 136 -2.84 -8.71 13.76
CA GLU A 136 -3.41 -9.03 15.06
C GLU A 136 -4.93 -8.88 15.10
N LYS A 137 -5.49 -8.03 14.22
CA LYS A 137 -6.90 -7.64 14.25
C LYS A 137 -7.68 -8.09 13.01
N SER A 138 -7.00 -8.47 11.93
CA SER A 138 -7.63 -8.72 10.62
C SER A 138 -7.14 -9.99 9.93
N LEU A 139 -6.68 -10.99 10.69
CA LEU A 139 -6.09 -12.23 10.15
C LEU A 139 -6.98 -12.93 9.12
N LYS A 140 -8.30 -13.00 9.34
CA LYS A 140 -9.25 -13.62 8.40
C LYS A 140 -9.26 -12.85 7.06
N LEU A 141 -9.47 -11.55 7.13
CA LEU A 141 -9.48 -10.64 5.97
C LEU A 141 -8.17 -10.73 5.18
N ILE A 142 -7.03 -10.65 5.88
CA ILE A 142 -5.71 -10.77 5.25
C ILE A 142 -5.57 -12.09 4.51
N ASN A 143 -5.95 -13.22 5.12
CA ASN A 143 -5.88 -14.53 4.47
C ASN A 143 -6.66 -14.56 3.15
N GLU A 144 -7.83 -13.93 3.09
CA GLU A 144 -8.63 -13.84 1.86
C GLU A 144 -7.87 -13.12 0.75
N TYR A 145 -7.22 -11.99 1.05
CA TYR A 145 -6.42 -11.23 0.07
C TYR A 145 -5.16 -11.98 -0.40
N ILE A 146 -4.42 -12.61 0.51
CA ILE A 146 -3.13 -13.25 0.18
C ILE A 146 -3.28 -14.67 -0.39
N SER A 147 -4.46 -15.30 -0.26
CA SER A 147 -4.75 -16.61 -0.85
C SER A 147 -4.80 -16.61 -2.37
N ASN A 148 -4.93 -15.44 -3.01
CA ASN A 148 -4.85 -15.34 -4.47
C ASN A 148 -3.40 -15.49 -4.95
N ASP A 149 -3.14 -16.48 -5.79
CA ASP A 149 -1.79 -16.78 -6.30
C ASP A 149 -1.21 -15.71 -7.23
N ASN A 150 -2.05 -14.81 -7.75
CA ASN A 150 -1.61 -13.67 -8.57
C ASN A 150 -1.20 -12.45 -7.73
N THR A 151 -1.22 -12.56 -6.40
CA THR A 151 -0.86 -11.49 -5.47
C THR A 151 0.59 -11.64 -5.01
N ILE A 152 1.37 -10.57 -5.12
CA ILE A 152 2.65 -10.43 -4.43
C ILE A 152 2.38 -10.05 -2.96
N ILE A 153 2.96 -10.78 -2.03
CA ILE A 153 2.86 -10.52 -0.59
C ILE A 153 4.07 -9.68 -0.17
N LEU A 154 3.82 -8.46 0.30
CA LEU A 154 4.84 -7.59 0.88
C LEU A 154 4.78 -7.69 2.41
N ALA A 155 5.64 -8.53 2.99
CA ALA A 155 5.67 -8.79 4.42
C ALA A 155 6.60 -7.81 5.14
N VAL A 156 6.01 -6.78 5.75
CA VAL A 156 6.74 -5.72 6.46
C VAL A 156 7.05 -6.17 7.88
N THR A 157 8.31 -5.99 8.30
CA THR A 157 8.77 -6.30 9.65
C THR A 157 9.83 -5.30 10.10
N ARG A 158 9.84 -4.92 11.38
CA ARG A 158 10.88 -4.05 11.94
C ARG A 158 12.17 -4.84 12.10
N ALA A 159 13.31 -4.21 11.82
CA ALA A 159 14.63 -4.84 11.89
C ALA A 159 15.02 -5.27 13.31
N VAL A 160 14.56 -4.54 14.34
CA VAL A 160 14.77 -4.89 15.75
C VAL A 160 14.06 -6.17 16.19
N ASN A 161 13.04 -6.59 15.45
CA ASN A 161 12.29 -7.81 15.73
C ASN A 161 13.05 -8.99 15.16
N ASN A 162 13.07 -10.11 15.88
CA ASN A 162 13.64 -11.34 15.34
C ASN A 162 12.76 -11.83 14.18
N PHE A 163 13.37 -11.89 12.99
CA PHE A 163 12.71 -12.23 11.73
C PHE A 163 11.94 -13.55 11.79
N ASN A 164 12.51 -14.56 12.44
CA ASN A 164 11.88 -15.88 12.60
C ASN A 164 10.62 -15.85 13.46
N TYR A 165 10.47 -14.84 14.31
CA TYR A 165 9.29 -14.65 15.14
C TYR A 165 8.25 -13.69 14.55
N SER A 166 8.58 -12.98 13.47
CA SER A 166 7.70 -12.00 12.84
C SER A 166 6.42 -12.63 12.32
N GLU A 167 5.26 -12.10 12.76
CA GLU A 167 3.96 -12.62 12.38
C GLU A 167 3.68 -12.47 10.88
N SER A 168 4.13 -11.37 10.26
CA SER A 168 3.96 -11.16 8.82
C SER A 168 4.73 -12.17 8.00
N VAL A 169 5.96 -12.48 8.40
CA VAL A 169 6.80 -13.50 7.75
C VAL A 169 6.21 -14.90 7.95
N LYS A 170 5.81 -15.25 9.18
CA LYS A 170 5.17 -16.54 9.47
C LYS A 170 3.89 -16.73 8.66
N LEU A 171 3.05 -15.70 8.60
CA LEU A 171 1.81 -15.72 7.84
C LEU A 171 2.07 -15.88 6.35
N ALA A 172 3.01 -15.11 5.79
CA ALA A 172 3.39 -15.23 4.39
C ALA A 172 3.91 -16.63 4.06
N ARG A 173 4.82 -17.19 4.86
CA ARG A 173 5.35 -18.55 4.67
C ARG A 173 4.32 -19.66 4.79
N LYS A 174 3.28 -19.46 5.59
CA LYS A 174 2.17 -20.41 5.68
C LYS A 174 1.40 -20.49 4.36
N ILE A 175 1.27 -19.37 3.65
CA ILE A 175 0.51 -19.24 2.40
C ILE A 175 1.38 -19.47 1.16
N ASP A 176 2.64 -19.04 1.20
CA ASP A 176 3.64 -19.18 0.14
C ASP A 176 4.94 -19.79 0.71
N PRO A 177 4.97 -21.10 1.00
CA PRO A 177 6.12 -21.76 1.65
C PRO A 177 7.41 -21.71 0.84
N ASN A 178 7.29 -21.59 -0.49
CA ASN A 178 8.43 -21.52 -1.40
C ASN A 178 8.95 -20.08 -1.62
N GLU A 179 8.29 -19.08 -1.04
CA GLU A 179 8.61 -17.64 -1.19
C GLU A 179 8.64 -17.20 -2.67
N ASN A 180 7.74 -17.77 -3.49
CA ASN A 180 7.67 -17.48 -4.92
C ASN A 180 7.15 -16.06 -5.19
N ARG A 181 6.18 -15.62 -4.38
CA ARG A 181 5.49 -14.33 -4.50
C ARG A 181 5.54 -13.49 -3.22
N THR A 182 6.35 -13.90 -2.25
CA THR A 182 6.60 -13.16 -1.01
C THR A 182 7.89 -12.35 -1.10
N ILE A 183 7.82 -11.09 -0.70
CA ILE A 183 8.96 -10.18 -0.51
C ILE A 183 8.92 -9.68 0.93
N CYS A 184 10.01 -9.86 1.67
CA CYS A 184 10.12 -9.35 3.03
C CYS A 184 10.73 -7.95 3.02
N VAL A 185 10.13 -7.02 3.74
CA VAL A 185 10.61 -5.63 3.88
C VAL A 185 11.02 -5.40 5.31
N LEU A 186 12.29 -5.05 5.52
CA LEU A 186 12.84 -4.71 6.82
C LEU A 186 12.87 -3.20 6.98
N ILE A 187 12.22 -2.69 8.02
CA ILE A 187 12.17 -1.25 8.29
C ILE A 187 12.85 -0.91 9.62
N LYS A 188 13.11 0.40 9.84
CA LYS A 188 13.67 0.93 11.09
C LYS A 188 15.03 0.29 11.43
N ILE A 189 15.88 0.13 10.42
CA ILE A 189 17.23 -0.45 10.54
C ILE A 189 18.15 0.42 11.40
N ASP A 190 17.88 1.72 11.48
CA ASP A 190 18.54 2.70 12.33
C ASP A 190 18.44 2.36 13.83
N LEU A 191 17.40 1.60 14.23
CA LEU A 191 17.19 1.17 15.62
C LEU A 191 18.01 -0.08 16.00
N LEU A 192 18.79 -0.64 15.08
CA LEU A 192 19.67 -1.77 15.37
C LEU A 192 20.88 -1.27 16.17
N ASN A 193 20.91 -1.61 17.46
CA ASN A 193 22.11 -1.40 18.27
C ASN A 193 23.23 -2.34 17.79
N GLY A 194 24.48 -1.86 17.75
CA GLY A 194 25.65 -2.54 17.15
C GLY A 194 26.00 -3.94 17.67
N ASN A 195 25.30 -4.47 18.69
CA ASN A 195 25.42 -5.84 19.15
C ASN A 195 24.39 -6.81 18.54
N ARG A 196 23.44 -6.32 17.72
CA ARG A 196 22.50 -7.16 16.97
C ARG A 196 22.81 -7.06 15.49
N ASN A 197 23.40 -8.11 14.94
CA ASN A 197 23.47 -8.26 13.50
C ASN A 197 22.06 -8.54 12.98
N ALA A 198 21.54 -7.67 12.10
CA ALA A 198 20.34 -7.98 11.31
C ALA A 198 20.60 -9.07 10.25
N ILE A 199 21.69 -9.84 10.36
CA ILE A 199 22.27 -10.59 9.25
C ILE A 199 21.77 -12.04 9.19
N ASP A 200 21.07 -12.54 10.20
CA ASP A 200 20.42 -13.86 10.14
C ASP A 200 18.99 -13.74 9.58
N ILE A 201 18.85 -13.25 8.36
CA ILE A 201 17.56 -13.19 7.63
C ILE A 201 17.49 -14.40 6.69
N PRO A 202 16.75 -15.47 7.04
CA PRO A 202 16.67 -16.67 6.23
C PRO A 202 15.63 -16.56 5.12
N THR A 203 15.64 -15.48 4.31
CA THR A 203 14.75 -15.36 3.14
C THR A 203 15.53 -15.09 1.86
N LYS A 204 15.00 -15.57 0.74
CA LYS A 204 15.63 -15.44 -0.58
C LYS A 204 15.43 -14.06 -1.22
N LYS A 205 14.48 -13.25 -0.71
CA LYS A 205 14.09 -11.95 -1.28
C LYS A 205 13.79 -10.94 -0.17
N PHE A 206 14.64 -9.95 0.02
CA PHE A 206 14.42 -8.88 1.00
C PHE A 206 14.76 -7.51 0.43
N ILE A 207 14.06 -6.49 0.94
CA ILE A 207 14.33 -5.08 0.70
C ILE A 207 14.64 -4.45 2.07
N LEU A 208 15.76 -3.72 2.14
CA LEU A 208 16.21 -2.94 3.31
C LEU A 208 15.79 -1.48 3.18
#